data_AF-A0A2S0K3B1-F1
#
_entry.id   AF-A0A2S0K3B1-F1
#
_cell.length_a   1.000
_cell.length_b   1.000
_cell.length_c   1.000
_cell.angle_alpha   90.00
_cell.angle_beta   90.00
_cell.angle_gamma   90.00
#
_symmetry.space_group_name_H-M   'P 1'
#
loop_
_entity.id
_entity.type
_entity.pdbx_description
1 polymer ?
#
loop_
_entity_poly.entity_id
_entity_poly.type
_entity_poly.pdbx_seq_one_letter_code
_entity_poly.pdbx_strand_id
1 'polypeptide(L)'
;MIRKGYFIDKENNQMFHDEVCVSNKIYANNVTLRELEQMIFSGELEEIFICHFQTERIITLKRLVTHDVKSEWCTKYKNNISLDDEACLNDFPNGYCFFVELWKSAKGTTILVLFQCH
;
A
#
# COMPACT_ATOMS: atom_id res chain seq x y z
N MET A 1 -4.13 24.80 6.66
CA MET A 1 -3.73 24.28 5.32
C MET A 1 -4.69 23.15 5.00
N ILE A 2 -5.51 23.30 3.95
CA ILE A 2 -6.30 22.18 3.42
C ILE A 2 -5.29 21.22 2.80
N ARG A 3 -5.13 20.03 3.37
CA ARG A 3 -4.28 18.99 2.77
C ARG A 3 -5.01 18.48 1.55
N LYS A 4 -4.30 18.42 0.42
CA LYS A 4 -4.84 17.88 -0.83
C LYS A 4 -4.27 16.49 -1.10
N GLY A 5 -5.11 15.58 -1.57
CA GLY A 5 -4.76 14.21 -1.92
C GLY A 5 -4.89 13.21 -0.77
N TYR A 6 -4.36 12.02 -0.99
CA TYR A 6 -4.45 10.91 -0.05
C TYR A 6 -3.32 10.94 0.97
N PHE A 7 -3.65 10.73 2.24
CA PHE A 7 -2.64 10.57 3.29
C PHE A 7 -3.13 9.68 4.44
N ILE A 8 -2.19 9.12 5.20
CA ILE A 8 -2.43 8.39 6.43
C ILE A 8 -1.97 9.27 7.60
N ASP A 9 -2.84 9.44 8.60
CA ASP A 9 -2.49 9.90 9.93
C ASP A 9 -2.05 8.71 10.77
N LYS A 10 -0.77 8.68 11.15
CA LYS A 10 -0.14 7.59 11.90
C LYS A 10 -0.64 7.53 13.36
N GLU A 11 -1.00 8.65 13.96
CA GLU A 11 -1.46 8.67 15.36
C GLU A 11 -2.82 8.00 15.50
N ASN A 12 -3.71 8.28 14.55
CA ASN A 12 -5.09 7.80 14.59
C ASN A 12 -5.30 6.54 13.75
N ASN A 13 -4.29 6.07 13.01
CA ASN A 13 -4.39 4.99 12.03
C ASN A 13 -5.58 5.19 11.08
N GLN A 14 -5.62 6.37 10.46
CA GLN A 14 -6.71 6.78 9.57
C GLN A 14 -6.16 7.27 8.23
N MET A 15 -6.79 6.80 7.15
CA MET A 15 -6.54 7.27 5.80
C MET A 15 -7.59 8.31 5.41
N PHE A 16 -7.11 9.41 4.84
CA PHE A 16 -7.92 10.53 4.38
C PHE A 16 -7.72 10.76 2.89
N HIS A 17 -8.77 11.28 2.25
CA HIS A 17 -8.69 11.99 0.99
C HIS A 17 -9.15 13.43 1.24
N ASP A 18 -8.23 14.37 1.12
CA ASP A 18 -8.41 15.75 1.56
C ASP A 18 -8.85 15.83 3.04
N GLU A 19 -10.09 16.21 3.31
CA GLU A 19 -10.64 16.32 4.68
C GLU A 19 -11.55 15.14 5.05
N VAL A 20 -11.76 14.20 4.13
CA VAL A 20 -12.68 13.08 4.31
C VAL A 20 -11.92 11.82 4.71
N CYS A 21 -12.27 11.25 5.87
CA CYS A 21 -11.76 9.94 6.28
C CYS A 21 -12.32 8.85 5.34
N VAL A 22 -11.44 8.17 4.61
CA VAL A 22 -11.80 7.12 3.66
C VAL A 22 -11.57 5.72 4.23
N SER A 23 -10.71 5.58 5.24
CA SER A 23 -10.51 4.34 5.98
C SER A 23 -10.02 4.62 7.40
N ASN A 24 -10.54 3.87 8.37
CA ASN A 24 -10.13 3.90 9.77
C ASN A 24 -9.78 2.50 10.28
N LYS A 25 -9.54 1.55 9.37
CA LYS A 25 -9.34 0.15 9.69
C LYS A 25 -8.25 -0.45 8.82
N ILE A 26 -7.14 -0.78 9.47
CA ILE A 26 -6.10 -1.63 8.90
C ILE A 26 -6.64 -3.07 8.87
N TYR A 27 -6.51 -3.71 7.72
CA TYR A 27 -6.84 -5.10 7.52
C TYR A 27 -5.64 -5.95 7.95
N ALA A 28 -5.62 -6.32 9.23
CA ALA A 28 -4.60 -7.16 9.83
C ALA A 28 -4.80 -8.65 9.48
N ASN A 29 -4.72 -8.99 8.19
CA ASN A 29 -4.66 -10.38 7.76
C ASN A 29 -3.26 -10.68 7.22
N ASN A 30 -2.74 -11.86 7.56
CA ASN A 30 -1.49 -12.36 7.02
C ASN A 30 -1.72 -12.78 5.56
N VAL A 31 -1.75 -11.79 4.67
CA VAL A 31 -1.96 -12.02 3.24
C VAL A 31 -0.73 -12.66 2.65
N THR A 32 -0.91 -13.75 1.90
CA THR A 32 0.17 -14.37 1.14
C THR A 32 0.41 -13.62 -0.16
N LEU A 33 1.60 -13.76 -0.74
CA LEU A 33 1.93 -13.13 -2.03
C LEU A 33 0.97 -13.57 -3.14
N ARG A 34 0.52 -14.83 -3.09
CA ARG A 34 -0.46 -15.39 -4.03
C ARG A 34 -1.83 -14.74 -3.87
N GLU A 35 -2.30 -14.53 -2.64
CA GLU A 35 -3.56 -13.84 -2.39
C GLU A 35 -3.49 -12.38 -2.81
N LEU A 36 -2.36 -11.71 -2.56
CA LEU A 36 -2.13 -10.34 -3.01
C LEU A 36 -2.17 -10.25 -4.56
N GLU A 37 -1.50 -11.18 -5.25
CA GLU A 37 -1.57 -11.32 -6.71
C GLU A 37 -3.03 -11.52 -7.16
N GLN A 38 -3.78 -12.41 -6.51
CA GLN A 38 -5.19 -12.62 -6.82
C GLN A 38 -6.01 -11.34 -6.66
N MET A 39 -5.88 -10.62 -5.54
CA MET A 39 -6.63 -9.38 -5.28
C MET A 39 -6.35 -8.31 -6.34
N ILE A 40 -5.08 -8.15 -6.76
CA ILE A 40 -4.70 -7.21 -7.80
C ILE A 40 -5.36 -7.58 -9.13
N PHE A 41 -5.32 -8.86 -9.51
CA PHE A 41 -5.79 -9.31 -10.82
C PHE A 41 -7.32 -9.47 -10.90
N SER A 42 -8.00 -9.85 -9.81
CA SER A 42 -9.45 -10.06 -9.74
C SER A 42 -10.26 -8.76 -9.67
N GLY A 43 -9.63 -7.65 -9.30
CA GLY A 43 -10.31 -6.37 -9.11
C GLY A 43 -10.97 -6.22 -7.73
N GLU A 44 -10.55 -7.02 -6.74
CA GLU A 44 -10.98 -6.89 -5.34
C GLU A 44 -10.40 -5.65 -4.65
N LEU A 45 -9.33 -5.07 -5.20
CA LEU A 45 -8.75 -3.81 -4.75
C LEU A 45 -9.48 -2.63 -5.39
N GLU A 46 -10.00 -1.73 -4.57
CA GLU A 46 -10.56 -0.45 -5.02
C GLU A 46 -9.44 0.49 -5.46
N GLU A 47 -8.39 0.57 -4.67
CA GLU A 47 -7.25 1.46 -4.90
C GLU A 47 -5.93 0.79 -4.53
N ILE A 48 -4.89 1.19 -5.25
CA ILE A 48 -3.50 0.84 -4.96
C ILE A 48 -2.73 2.15 -4.79
N PHE A 49 -2.03 2.28 -3.67
CA PHE A 49 -1.21 3.43 -3.34
C PHE A 49 0.24 3.03 -3.12
N ILE A 50 1.14 3.97 -3.33
CA ILE A 50 2.52 3.92 -2.86
C ILE A 50 2.77 5.09 -1.91
N CYS A 51 3.50 4.82 -0.83
CA CYS A 51 4.05 5.86 0.04
C CYS A 51 4.94 6.78 -0.81
N HIS A 52 4.54 8.05 -0.92
CA HIS A 52 5.30 9.05 -1.66
C HIS A 52 6.28 9.80 -0.75
N PHE A 53 5.82 10.12 0.45
CA PHE A 53 6.57 10.86 1.45
C PHE A 53 6.03 10.53 2.83
N GLN A 54 6.90 10.47 3.84
CA GLN A 54 6.47 10.27 5.22
C GLN A 54 7.22 11.17 6.20
N THR A 55 6.49 11.59 7.22
CA THR A 55 6.97 12.31 8.41
C THR A 55 6.70 11.43 9.65
N GLU A 56 7.04 11.94 10.84
CA GLU A 56 6.70 11.28 12.10
C GLU A 56 5.19 11.05 12.27
N ARG A 57 4.35 11.95 11.75
CA ARG A 57 2.90 11.92 11.94
C ARG A 57 2.11 11.47 10.73
N ILE A 58 2.61 11.72 9.52
CA ILE A 58 1.81 11.59 8.28
C ILE A 58 2.57 10.84 7.20
N ILE A 59 1.82 10.03 6.45
CA ILE A 59 2.27 9.39 5.21
C ILE A 59 1.45 9.95 4.06
N THR A 60 2.07 10.63 3.11
CA THR A 60 1.42 11.06 1.87
C THR A 60 1.44 9.92 0.86
N LEU A 61 0.29 9.65 0.25
CA LEU A 61 0.10 8.55 -0.68
C LEU A 61 -0.02 9.06 -2.11
N LYS A 62 0.62 8.35 -3.03
CA LYS A 62 0.41 8.52 -4.47
C LYS A 62 -0.37 7.34 -5.01
N ARG A 63 -1.47 7.62 -5.70
CA ARG A 63 -2.28 6.60 -6.38
C ARG A 63 -1.47 5.96 -7.51
N LEU A 64 -1.46 4.64 -7.57
CA LEU A 64 -0.95 3.86 -8.68
C LEU A 64 -2.10 3.47 -9.61
N VAL A 65 -1.82 3.44 -10.92
CA VAL A 65 -2.76 2.95 -11.90
C VAL A 65 -2.72 1.42 -11.87
N THR A 66 -3.85 0.77 -11.59
CA THR A 66 -3.94 -0.69 -11.47
C THR A 66 -3.43 -1.43 -12.71
N HIS A 67 -3.69 -0.87 -13.91
CA HIS A 67 -3.16 -1.42 -15.16
C HIS A 67 -1.63 -1.49 -15.14
N ASP A 68 -0.96 -0.43 -14.71
CA ASP A 68 0.49 -0.34 -14.69
C ASP A 68 1.07 -1.31 -13.65
N VAL A 69 0.45 -1.40 -12.47
CA VAL A 69 0.83 -2.39 -11.44
C VAL A 69 0.73 -3.81 -11.97
N LYS A 70 -0.35 -4.15 -12.69
CA LYS A 70 -0.51 -5.46 -13.34
C LYS A 70 0.59 -5.72 -14.37
N SER A 71 0.90 -4.73 -15.20
CA SER A 71 1.92 -4.86 -16.26
C SER A 71 3.34 -5.03 -15.70
N GLU A 72 3.64 -4.38 -14.57
CA GLU A 72 4.94 -4.42 -13.91
C GLU A 72 5.02 -5.48 -12.80
N TRP A 73 3.96 -6.28 -12.59
CA TRP A 73 3.83 -7.18 -11.45
C TRP A 73 5.02 -8.15 -11.33
N CYS A 74 5.30 -8.89 -12.40
CA CYS A 74 6.36 -9.91 -12.41
C CYS A 74 7.78 -9.33 -12.39
N THR A 75 7.96 -8.08 -12.86
CA THR A 75 9.29 -7.48 -13.04
C THR A 75 9.70 -6.59 -11.88
N LYS A 76 8.74 -5.90 -11.26
CA LYS A 76 9.00 -4.86 -10.25
C LYS A 76 8.50 -5.22 -8.86
N TYR A 77 7.32 -5.82 -8.74
CA TYR A 77 6.62 -5.98 -7.46
C TYR A 77 6.79 -7.37 -6.87
N LYS A 78 6.43 -8.43 -7.59
CA LYS A 78 6.30 -9.80 -7.07
C LYS A 78 7.53 -10.29 -6.28
N ASN A 79 8.73 -10.03 -6.80
CA ASN A 79 9.99 -10.47 -6.19
C ASN A 79 10.59 -9.44 -5.22
N ASN A 80 9.94 -8.28 -5.07
CA ASN A 80 10.38 -7.20 -4.19
C ASN A 80 9.36 -6.93 -3.08
N ILE A 81 8.40 -7.80 -2.82
CA ILE A 81 7.45 -7.63 -1.73
C ILE A 81 7.93 -8.42 -0.51
N SER A 82 8.06 -7.74 0.63
CA SER A 82 8.20 -8.35 1.94
C SER A 82 6.83 -8.36 2.63
N LEU A 83 6.46 -9.52 3.16
CA LEU A 83 5.24 -9.70 3.96
C LEU A 83 5.54 -9.81 5.46
N ASP A 84 6.83 -9.90 5.81
CA ASP A 84 7.32 -9.87 7.18
C ASP A 84 7.53 -8.43 7.65
N ASP A 85 7.56 -8.21 8.97
CA ASP A 85 7.79 -6.90 9.59
C ASP A 85 9.23 -6.37 9.37
N GLU A 86 10.15 -7.26 9.01
CA GLU A 86 11.56 -6.96 8.77
C GLU A 86 12.02 -7.58 7.44
N ALA A 87 12.94 -6.91 6.76
CA ALA A 87 13.45 -7.33 5.46
C ALA A 87 14.96 -7.04 5.36
N CYS A 88 15.75 -8.03 4.96
CA CYS A 88 17.14 -7.83 4.58
C CYS A 88 17.19 -7.43 3.09
N LEU A 89 17.59 -6.20 2.79
CA LEU A 89 17.58 -5.69 1.41
C LEU A 89 18.47 -6.47 0.44
N ASN A 90 19.47 -7.19 0.95
CA ASN A 90 20.33 -8.07 0.14
C ASN A 90 19.58 -9.29 -0.43
N ASP A 91 18.42 -9.63 0.13
CA ASP A 91 17.58 -10.74 -0.33
C ASP A 91 16.71 -10.35 -1.53
N PHE A 92 16.65 -9.05 -1.86
CA PHE A 92 15.77 -8.52 -2.91
C PHE A 92 16.53 -8.10 -4.18
N PRO A 93 15.98 -8.39 -5.35
CA PRO A 93 16.58 -7.97 -6.61
C PRO A 93 16.59 -6.44 -6.69
N ASN A 94 17.79 -5.87 -6.84
CA ASN A 94 18.07 -4.43 -6.91
C ASN A 94 18.15 -3.69 -5.55
N GLY A 95 18.22 -4.41 -4.43
CA GLY A 95 18.49 -3.81 -3.13
C GLY A 95 17.35 -2.92 -2.62
N TYR A 96 16.11 -3.23 -2.98
CA TYR A 96 14.92 -2.55 -2.48
C TYR A 96 13.80 -3.55 -2.24
N CYS A 97 12.89 -3.23 -1.32
CA CYS A 97 11.66 -4.01 -1.12
C CYS A 97 10.45 -3.10 -0.92
N PHE A 98 9.26 -3.69 -0.99
CA PHE A 98 7.98 -3.09 -0.66
C PHE A 98 7.38 -3.85 0.51
N PHE A 99 7.13 -3.16 1.62
CA PHE A 99 6.17 -3.64 2.61
C PHE A 99 4.75 -3.32 2.15
N VAL A 100 3.80 -4.13 2.57
CA VAL A 100 2.40 -4.00 2.16
C VAL A 100 1.51 -3.80 3.37
N GLU A 101 0.59 -2.84 3.30
CA GLU A 101 -0.52 -2.74 4.22
C GLU A 101 -1.83 -2.79 3.45
N LEU A 102 -2.77 -3.58 3.96
CA LEU A 102 -4.13 -3.60 3.46
C LEU A 102 -5.02 -2.76 4.38
N TRP A 103 -5.86 -1.93 3.79
CA TRP A 103 -6.80 -1.06 4.47
C TRP A 103 -8.22 -1.41 4.03
N LYS A 104 -9.21 -1.22 4.91
CA LYS A 104 -10.62 -1.38 4.56
C LYS A 104 -11.29 -0.03 4.44
N SER A 105 -11.82 0.29 3.26
CA SER A 105 -12.61 1.51 3.09
C SER A 105 -13.87 1.45 3.95
N ALA A 106 -14.52 2.60 4.14
CA ALA A 106 -15.84 2.66 4.78
C ALA A 106 -16.92 1.78 4.09
N LYS A 107 -16.72 1.43 2.81
CA LYS A 107 -17.62 0.56 2.02
C LYS A 107 -17.25 -0.93 2.13
N GLY A 108 -16.20 -1.29 2.86
CA GLY A 108 -15.74 -2.68 3.05
C GLY A 108 -14.81 -3.20 1.94
N THR A 109 -14.52 -2.39 0.93
CA THR A 109 -13.54 -2.68 -0.13
C THR A 109 -12.12 -2.58 0.39
N THR A 110 -11.21 -3.35 -0.22
CA THR A 110 -9.80 -3.39 0.18
C THR A 110 -9.01 -2.33 -0.58
N ILE A 111 -8.13 -1.64 0.13
CA ILE A 111 -7.15 -0.70 -0.39
C ILE A 111 -5.76 -1.27 -0.11
N LEU A 112 -4.87 -1.26 -1.10
CA LEU A 112 -3.48 -1.68 -0.94
C LEU A 112 -2.56 -0.47 -0.84
N VAL A 113 -1.68 -0.44 0.16
CA VAL A 113 -0.63 0.58 0.31
C VAL A 113 0.74 -0.10 0.28
N LEU A 114 1.63 0.39 -0.58
CA LEU A 114 3.00 -0.08 -0.73
C LEU A 114 3.97 0.90 -0.07
N PHE A 115 4.90 0.38 0.74
CA PHE A 115 5.96 1.15 1.37
C PHE A 115 7.32 0.69 0.84
N GLN A 116 7.92 1.52 -0.02
CA GLN A 116 9.21 1.21 -0.60
C GLN A 116 10.34 1.49 0.42
N CYS A 117 11.24 0.52 0.57
CA CYS A 117 12.45 0.60 1.38
C CYS A 117 13.69 0.37 0.51
N HIS A 118 14.77 1.10 0.80
CA HIS A 118 16.05 1.12 0.10
C HIS A 118 17.21 1.07 1.08
#